data_AF-D0R211-F1
#
_entry.id   AF-D0R211-F1
#
_cell.length_a   1.000
_cell.length_b   1.000
_cell.length_c   1.000
_cell.angle_alpha   90.00
_cell.angle_beta   90.00
_cell.angle_gamma   90.00
#
_symmetry.space_group_name_H-M   'P 1'
#
loop_
_entity.id
_entity.type
_entity.pdbx_description
1 polymer ?
#
loop_
_entity_poly.entity_id
_entity_poly.type
_entity_poly.pdbx_seq_one_letter_code
_entity_poly.pdbx_strand_id
1 'polypeptide(L)'
;MKTKKVSREEEARRERVLYWTVFVIAINIPQLFFKNIFIEGFAMIGTIYALYRLVVFDNKKNRLSRKYYDWKGRPLEIKNKN
;
A
#
# COMPACT_ATOMS: atom_id res chain seq x y z
N MET A 1 3.67 8.43 -29.65
CA MET A 1 3.21 8.67 -28.26
C MET A 1 4.42 9.02 -27.41
N LYS A 2 4.50 10.22 -26.83
CA LYS A 2 5.56 10.54 -25.84
C LYS A 2 5.29 9.69 -24.60
N THR A 3 6.06 8.62 -24.41
CA THR A 3 6.10 7.90 -23.14
C THR A 3 6.54 8.91 -22.08
N LYS A 4 5.58 9.44 -21.30
CA LYS A 4 5.91 10.23 -20.12
C LYS A 4 6.84 9.36 -19.29
N LYS A 5 8.10 9.80 -19.14
CA LYS A 5 9.04 9.21 -18.19
C LYS A 5 8.28 9.11 -16.87
N VAL A 6 7.99 7.89 -16.44
CA VAL A 6 7.32 7.65 -15.16
C VAL A 6 8.17 8.36 -14.11
N SER A 7 7.53 9.22 -13.31
CA SER A 7 8.25 9.92 -12.25
C SER A 7 8.85 8.88 -11.30
N ARG A 8 10.07 9.10 -10.78
CA ARG A 8 10.69 8.21 -9.78
C ARG A 8 9.74 7.91 -8.60
N GLU A 9 8.86 8.85 -8.26
CA GLU A 9 7.82 8.66 -7.23
C GLU A 9 6.76 7.62 -7.62
N GLU A 10 6.35 7.58 -8.89
CA GLU A 10 5.37 6.60 -9.40
C GLU A 10 6.00 5.21 -9.53
N GLU A 11 7.27 5.13 -9.91
CA GLU A 11 8.00 3.88 -10.01
C GLU A 11 8.15 3.21 -8.63
N ALA A 12 8.59 3.97 -7.62
CA ALA A 12 8.64 3.51 -6.23
C ALA A 12 7.26 3.15 -5.64
N ARG A 13 6.18 3.80 -6.12
CA ARG A 13 4.81 3.40 -5.75
C ARG A 13 4.46 2.04 -6.36
N ARG A 14 4.75 1.84 -7.64
CA ARG A 14 4.47 0.57 -8.34
C ARG A 14 5.23 -0.59 -7.71
N GLU A 15 6.50 -0.40 -7.35
CA GLU A 15 7.27 -1.41 -6.62
C GLU A 15 6.63 -1.74 -5.27
N ARG A 16 6.22 -0.73 -4.47
CA ARG A 16 5.51 -0.99 -3.21
C ARG A 16 4.18 -1.72 -3.41
N VAL A 17 3.42 -1.37 -4.45
CA VAL A 17 2.19 -2.09 -4.82
C VAL A 17 2.52 -3.55 -5.11
N LEU A 18 3.53 -3.81 -5.94
CA LEU A 18 3.98 -5.17 -6.26
C LEU A 18 4.40 -5.94 -5.00
N TYR A 19 5.18 -5.34 -4.10
CA TYR A 19 5.58 -5.98 -2.84
C TYR A 19 4.38 -6.35 -1.98
N TRP A 20 3.41 -5.45 -1.81
CA TRP A 20 2.20 -5.74 -1.05
C TRP A 20 1.32 -6.80 -1.73
N THR A 21 1.24 -6.80 -3.06
CA THR A 21 0.53 -7.85 -3.81
C THR A 21 1.19 -9.21 -3.61
N VAL A 22 2.52 -9.29 -3.72
CA VAL A 22 3.27 -10.53 -3.46
C VAL A 22 3.09 -10.99 -2.02
N PHE A 23 3.12 -10.07 -1.05
CA PHE A 23 2.85 -10.38 0.35
C PHE A 23 1.46 -10.97 0.55
N VAL A 24 0.42 -10.36 -0.03
CA VAL A 24 -0.96 -10.88 0.05
C VAL A 24 -1.06 -12.28 -0.56
N ILE A 25 -0.45 -12.50 -1.72
CA ILE A 25 -0.42 -13.83 -2.34
C ILE A 25 0.27 -14.84 -1.41
N ALA A 26 1.43 -14.49 -0.86
CA ALA A 26 2.21 -15.37 0.01
C ALA A 26 1.46 -15.77 1.29
N ILE A 27 0.69 -14.87 1.90
CA ILE A 27 -0.10 -15.18 3.11
C ILE A 27 -1.38 -15.96 2.80
N ASN A 28 -1.94 -15.83 1.59
CA ASN A 28 -3.17 -16.53 1.19
C ASN A 28 -2.88 -17.92 0.60
N ILE A 29 -1.70 -18.17 0.02
CA ILE A 29 -1.31 -19.50 -0.51
C ILE A 29 -1.49 -20.62 0.52
N PRO A 30 -1.04 -20.47 1.79
CA PRO A 30 -1.24 -21.50 2.82
C PRO A 30 -2.71 -21.86 3.06
N GLN A 31 -3.68 -20.95 2.83
CA GLN A 31 -5.10 -21.27 3.01
C GLN A 31 -5.58 -22.35 2.03
N LEU A 32 -5.01 -22.40 0.83
CA LEU A 32 -5.36 -23.41 -0.18
C LEU A 32 -4.96 -24.83 0.27
N PHE A 33 -3.89 -24.94 1.05
CA PHE A 33 -3.36 -26.21 1.55
C PHE A 33 -3.86 -26.55 2.96
N PHE A 34 -4.11 -25.54 3.78
CA PHE A 34 -4.48 -25.68 5.17
C PHE A 34 -5.82 -24.98 5.41
N LYS A 35 -6.91 -25.77 5.48
CA LYS A 35 -8.28 -25.30 5.83
C LYS A 35 -8.41 -25.01 7.33
N ASN A 36 -7.53 -24.15 7.84
CA ASN A 36 -7.46 -23.79 9.24
C ASN A 36 -8.00 -22.37 9.45
N ILE A 37 -8.99 -22.24 10.34
CA ILE A 37 -9.66 -20.98 10.65
C ILE A 37 -8.69 -19.91 11.18
N PHE A 38 -7.62 -20.31 11.86
CA PHE A 38 -6.60 -19.37 12.33
C PHE A 38 -5.79 -18.79 11.15
N ILE A 39 -5.40 -19.63 10.19
CA ILE A 39 -4.68 -19.20 8.99
C ILE A 39 -5.56 -18.27 8.16
N GLU A 40 -6.85 -18.57 8.07
CA GLU A 40 -7.83 -17.73 7.39
C GLU A 40 -7.98 -16.36 8.06
N GLY A 41 -8.08 -16.32 9.39
CA GLY A 41 -8.12 -15.07 10.15
C GLY A 41 -6.86 -14.22 9.95
N PHE A 42 -5.66 -14.82 10.04
CA PHE A 42 -4.41 -14.10 9.82
C PHE A 42 -4.26 -13.58 8.38
N ALA A 43 -4.64 -14.37 7.38
CA ALA A 43 -4.61 -13.96 5.98
C ALA A 43 -5.57 -12.79 5.71
N MET A 44 -6.77 -12.82 6.29
CA MET A 44 -7.74 -11.73 6.17
C MET A 44 -7.20 -10.42 6.78
N ILE A 45 -6.66 -10.48 8.01
CA ILE A 45 -6.07 -9.31 8.67
C ILE A 45 -4.90 -8.75 7.86
N GLY A 46 -4.00 -9.62 7.38
CA GLY A 46 -2.86 -9.23 6.56
C GLY A 46 -3.28 -8.57 5.24
N THR A 47 -4.33 -9.09 4.60
CA THR A 47 -4.89 -8.54 3.35
C THR A 47 -5.53 -7.17 3.58
N ILE A 48 -6.34 -7.01 4.64
CA ILE A 48 -6.93 -5.72 5.00
C ILE A 48 -5.84 -4.69 5.29
N TYR A 49 -4.80 -5.09 6.03
CA TYR A 49 -3.68 -4.21 6.35
C TYR A 49 -2.89 -3.79 5.09
N ALA A 50 -2.63 -4.71 4.17
CA ALA A 50 -1.98 -4.42 2.89
C ALA A 50 -2.80 -3.42 2.05
N LEU A 51 -4.12 -3.63 1.96
CA LEU A 51 -5.03 -2.71 1.26
C LEU A 51 -5.04 -1.33 1.94
N TYR A 52 -5.10 -1.27 3.26
CA TYR A 52 -5.01 -0.01 4.00
C TYR A 52 -3.69 0.72 3.70
N ARG A 53 -2.56 0.01 3.70
CA ARG A 53 -1.27 0.61 3.37
C ARG A 53 -1.23 1.15 1.94
N LEU A 54 -1.74 0.41 0.97
CA LEU A 54 -1.73 0.83 -0.44
C LEU A 54 -2.69 1.98 -0.75
N VAL A 55 -3.94 1.84 -0.31
CA VAL A 55 -5.02 2.78 -0.67
C VAL A 55 -5.00 4.01 0.22
N VAL A 56 -4.74 3.82 1.51
CA VAL A 56 -4.86 4.89 2.50
C VAL A 56 -3.50 5.54 2.77
N PHE A 57 -2.50 4.76 3.14
CA PHE A 57 -1.23 5.31 3.67
C PHE A 57 -0.26 5.77 2.58
N ASP A 58 0.03 4.94 1.58
CA ASP A 58 1.00 5.25 0.52
C ASP A 58 0.40 6.03 -0.66
N ASN A 59 -0.90 6.33 -0.61
CA ASN A 59 -1.56 7.10 -1.65
C ASN A 59 -1.46 8.62 -1.40
N LYS A 60 -0.56 9.29 -2.14
CA LYS A 60 -0.41 10.75 -2.12
C LYS A 60 -1.68 11.54 -2.49
N LYS A 61 -2.64 10.93 -3.18
CA LYS A 61 -3.94 11.57 -3.51
C LYS A 61 -4.99 11.40 -2.41
N ASN A 62 -4.72 10.57 -1.40
CA ASN A 62 -5.67 10.31 -0.34
C ASN A 62 -5.42 11.24 0.85
N ARG A 63 -6.40 12.09 1.16
CA ARG A 63 -6.35 13.07 2.25
C ARG A 63 -6.29 12.44 3.66
N LEU A 64 -6.66 11.16 3.77
CA LEU A 64 -6.56 10.39 5.02
C LEU A 64 -5.18 9.76 5.21
N SER A 65 -4.27 9.89 4.25
CA SER A 65 -2.89 9.47 4.42
C SER A 65 -2.20 10.35 5.46
N ARG A 66 -1.98 9.82 6.66
CA ARG A 66 -1.16 10.48 7.70
C ARG A 66 0.30 10.69 7.28
N LYS A 67 0.75 10.05 6.19
CA LYS A 67 2.09 10.22 5.62
C LYS A 67 2.21 11.53 4.83
N TYR A 68 1.12 11.95 4.18
CA TYR A 68 1.11 13.11 3.28
C TYR A 68 0.24 14.26 3.78
N TYR A 69 -0.66 14.03 4.75
CA TYR A 69 -1.64 15.00 5.23
C TYR A 69 -1.71 15.00 6.77
N ASP A 70 -1.92 16.19 7.35
CA ASP A 70 -2.15 16.39 8.78
C ASP A 70 -3.54 15.86 9.18
N TRP A 71 -3.84 15.85 10.48
CA TRP A 71 -5.14 15.42 11.00
C TRP A 71 -6.31 16.31 10.56
N LYS A 72 -6.04 17.53 10.08
CA LYS A 72 -7.02 18.46 9.48
C LYS A 72 -7.13 18.26 7.96
N GLY A 73 -6.41 17.30 7.38
CA GLY A 73 -6.41 16.99 5.96
C GLY A 73 -5.63 18.00 5.09
N ARG A 74 -4.77 18.83 5.68
CA ARG A 74 -3.87 19.72 4.94
C ARG A 74 -2.61 18.96 4.56
N PRO A 75 -2.06 19.17 3.35
CA PRO A 75 -0.82 18.51 2.98
C PRO A 75 0.26 18.85 4.01
N LEU A 76 0.91 17.83 4.56
CA LEU A 76 2.15 18.01 5.30
C LEU A 76 3.12 18.54 4.27
N GLU A 77 3.36 19.86 4.28
CA GLU A 77 4.32 20.49 3.37
C GLU A 77 5.57 19.61 3.34
N ILE A 78 5.95 19.20 2.13
CA ILE A 78 7.15 18.43 1.91
C ILE A 78 8.28 19.31 2.41
N LYS A 79 8.72 19.07 3.64
CA LYS A 79 9.95 19.59 4.20
C LYS A 79 11.09 18.90 3.46
N ASN A 80 11.27 19.32 2.20
CA ASN A 80 12.41 19.08 1.32
C ASN A 80 12.27 20.03 0.11
N LYS A 81 12.35 21.33 0.40
CA LYS A 81 13.17 22.22 -0.42
C LYS A 81 14.59 22.09 0.15
N ASN A 82 15.42 21.32 -0.53
CA ASN A 82 16.87 21.48 -0.77
C ASN A 82 17.47 20.15 -1.19
#